data_AF-A0A949VHZ9-F1
#
_entry.id   AF-A0A949VHZ9-F1
#
_cell.length_a   1.000
_cell.length_b   1.000
_cell.length_c   1.000
_cell.angle_alpha   90.00
_cell.angle_beta   90.00
_cell.angle_gamma   90.00
#
_symmetry.space_group_name_H-M   'P 1'
#
loop_
_entity.id
_entity.type
_entity.pdbx_description
1 polymer ?
#
loop_
_entity_poly.entity_id
_entity_poly.type
_entity_poly.pdbx_seq_one_letter_code
_entity_poly.pdbx_strand_id
1 'polypeptide(L)'
;MNDRSTVLLHERLKALAARKARFAYDVRGHSYVTTGVVAPYAPESGREEGADLGAVLRHALEHDGVVSGVRGTDGRVRFTSCRLFTDVHNALVFARAQRQPAVYNWNREEEVVVEGVAQAH
;
A
#
# COMPACT_ATOMS: atom_id res chain seq x y z
N MET A 1 -8.21 -9.63 -18.27
CA MET A 1 -8.96 -9.26 -17.04
C MET A 1 -10.00 -8.23 -17.43
N ASN A 2 -11.26 -8.42 -17.05
CA ASN A 2 -12.39 -7.66 -17.61
C ASN A 2 -12.38 -6.22 -17.10
N ASP A 3 -12.50 -5.23 -17.98
CA ASP A 3 -12.37 -3.79 -17.66
C ASP A 3 -13.29 -3.36 -16.49
N ARG A 4 -14.51 -3.92 -16.43
CA ARG A 4 -15.48 -3.67 -15.35
C ARG A 4 -15.00 -4.07 -13.95
N SER A 5 -14.27 -5.18 -13.79
CA SER A 5 -13.85 -5.61 -12.44
C SER A 5 -12.83 -4.64 -11.85
N THR A 6 -11.96 -4.09 -12.70
CA THR A 6 -10.96 -3.10 -12.31
C THR A 6 -11.63 -1.77 -11.93
N VAL A 7 -12.66 -1.35 -12.67
CA VAL A 7 -13.47 -0.16 -12.33
C VAL A 7 -14.14 -0.31 -10.96
N LEU A 8 -14.75 -1.47 -10.67
CA LEU A 8 -15.38 -1.72 -9.36
C LEU A 8 -14.36 -1.71 -8.21
N LEU A 9 -13.17 -2.27 -8.43
CA LEU A 9 -12.07 -2.23 -7.45
C LEU A 9 -11.59 -0.79 -7.21
N HIS A 10 -11.45 0.00 -8.27
CA HIS A 10 -11.06 1.40 -8.18
C HIS A 10 -12.06 2.18 -7.30
N GLU A 11 -13.35 2.08 -7.61
CA GLU A 11 -14.40 2.76 -6.84
C GLU A 11 -14.49 2.27 -5.39
N ARG A 12 -14.25 0.97 -5.16
CA ARG A 12 -14.13 0.42 -3.80
C ARG A 12 -13.00 1.09 -3.03
N LEU A 13 -11.80 1.17 -3.60
CA LEU A 13 -10.63 1.78 -2.94
C LEU A 13 -10.86 3.27 -2.62
N LYS A 14 -11.51 4.02 -3.52
CA LYS A 14 -11.96 5.41 -3.26
C LYS A 14 -12.95 5.48 -2.10
N ALA A 15 -13.95 4.61 -2.07
CA ALA A 15 -14.93 4.57 -0.99
C ALA A 15 -14.29 4.23 0.37
N LEU A 16 -13.25 3.37 0.39
CA LEU A 16 -12.45 3.12 1.59
C LEU A 16 -11.69 4.36 2.04
N ALA A 17 -10.98 5.00 1.12
CA ALA A 17 -10.22 6.22 1.34
C ALA A 17 -11.07 7.39 1.87
N ALA A 18 -12.34 7.49 1.47
CA ALA A 18 -13.28 8.48 1.97
C ALA A 18 -13.60 8.29 3.47
N ARG A 19 -13.60 7.04 3.96
CA ARG A 19 -14.09 6.66 5.29
C ARG A 19 -12.99 6.37 6.31
N LYS A 20 -11.79 5.99 5.86
CA LYS A 20 -10.68 5.56 6.72
C LYS A 20 -9.45 6.44 6.52
N ALA A 21 -8.77 6.78 7.62
CA ALA A 21 -7.49 7.46 7.58
C ALA A 21 -6.35 6.53 7.10
N ARG A 22 -6.43 5.23 7.41
CA ARG A 22 -5.49 4.21 6.95
C ARG A 22 -6.23 2.90 6.68
N PHE A 23 -5.87 2.20 5.61
CA PHE A 23 -6.37 0.86 5.33
C PHE A 23 -5.39 0.07 4.45
N ALA A 24 -5.49 -1.26 4.48
CA ALA A 24 -4.89 -2.15 3.51
C ALA A 24 -5.96 -3.14 3.00
N TYR A 25 -5.93 -3.44 1.71
CA TYR A 25 -6.96 -4.22 1.03
C TYR A 25 -6.33 -5.20 0.04
N ASP A 26 -6.69 -6.46 0.16
CA ASP A 26 -6.37 -7.50 -0.82
C ASP A 26 -7.37 -7.40 -1.98
N VAL A 27 -6.89 -6.93 -3.13
CA VAL A 27 -7.71 -6.73 -4.33
C VAL A 27 -8.01 -8.03 -5.06
N ARG A 28 -7.28 -9.12 -4.79
CA ARG A 28 -7.54 -10.46 -5.34
C ARG A 28 -8.53 -11.22 -4.47
N GLY A 29 -8.36 -11.13 -3.15
CA GLY A 29 -9.25 -11.73 -2.15
C GLY A 29 -10.52 -10.92 -1.86
N HIS A 30 -10.61 -9.69 -2.36
CA HIS A 30 -11.70 -8.75 -2.08
C HIS A 30 -11.96 -8.54 -0.56
N SER A 31 -10.89 -8.45 0.23
CA SER A 31 -10.95 -8.42 1.69
C SER A 31 -10.03 -7.37 2.28
N TYR A 32 -10.31 -6.95 3.52
CA TYR A 32 -9.40 -6.10 4.27
C TYR A 32 -8.24 -6.93 4.79
N VAL A 33 -7.06 -6.32 4.77
CA VAL A 33 -5.92 -6.81 5.54
C VAL A 33 -6.03 -6.22 6.94
N THR A 34 -6.28 -7.08 7.92
CA THR A 34 -6.43 -6.69 9.34
C THR A 34 -5.32 -7.27 10.22
N THR A 35 -4.43 -8.10 9.68
CA THR A 35 -3.33 -8.75 10.38
C THR A 35 -2.11 -8.85 9.47
N GLY A 36 -0.93 -9.02 10.05
CA GLY A 36 0.36 -9.10 9.34
C GLY A 36 1.04 -7.74 9.19
N VAL A 37 2.09 -7.71 8.38
CA VAL A 37 2.91 -6.51 8.12
C VAL A 37 2.85 -6.18 6.64
N VAL A 38 2.47 -4.95 6.33
CA VAL A 38 2.31 -4.46 4.96
C VAL A 38 3.51 -3.57 4.63
N ALA A 39 4.30 -3.98 3.65
CA ALA A 39 5.41 -3.21 3.13
C ALA A 39 5.05 -2.58 1.78
N PRO A 40 5.09 -1.25 1.64
CA PRO A 40 4.84 -0.60 0.37
C PRO A 40 5.98 -0.91 -0.61
N TYR A 41 5.69 -0.78 -1.90
CA TYR A 41 6.67 -0.69 -2.97
C TYR A 41 6.01 -0.07 -4.20
N ALA A 42 6.73 0.81 -4.87
CA ALA A 42 6.26 1.48 -6.08
C ALA A 42 6.94 0.87 -7.31
N PRO A 43 6.27 0.86 -8.47
CA PRO A 43 6.96 0.63 -9.73
C PRO A 43 8.07 1.67 -9.89
N GLU A 44 9.19 1.31 -10.51
CA GLU A 44 10.37 2.19 -10.65
C GLU A 44 10.02 3.54 -11.31
N SER A 45 9.00 3.55 -12.18
CA SER A 45 8.49 4.72 -12.91
C SER A 45 7.48 5.58 -12.14
N GLY A 46 7.08 5.21 -10.92
CA GLY A 46 6.03 5.86 -10.12
C GLY A 46 6.52 6.53 -8.83
N ARG A 47 7.81 6.85 -8.75
CA ARG A 47 8.46 7.46 -7.57
C ARG A 47 8.22 8.98 -7.43
N GLU A 48 7.64 9.63 -8.44
CA GLU A 48 7.20 11.03 -8.32
C GLU A 48 5.81 11.13 -7.68
N GLU A 49 5.58 12.20 -6.94
CA GLU A 49 4.42 12.40 -6.05
C GLU A 49 3.08 11.91 -6.62
N GLY A 50 2.47 10.93 -5.94
CA GLY A 50 1.09 10.54 -6.17
C GLY A 50 0.89 9.69 -7.42
N ALA A 51 1.32 8.42 -7.36
CA ALA A 51 0.92 7.43 -8.34
C ALA A 51 -0.62 7.39 -8.44
N ASP A 52 -1.14 7.54 -9.67
CA ASP A 52 -2.57 7.41 -9.95
C ASP A 52 -3.10 6.07 -9.40
N LEU A 53 -4.28 6.09 -8.78
CA LEU A 53 -4.89 4.90 -8.19
C LEU A 53 -5.05 3.77 -9.24
N GLY A 54 -5.30 4.13 -10.51
CA GLY A 54 -5.33 3.17 -11.61
C GLY A 54 -3.99 2.45 -11.81
N ALA A 55 -2.87 3.18 -11.74
CA ALA A 55 -1.53 2.62 -11.85
C ALA A 55 -1.17 1.75 -10.63
N VAL A 56 -1.47 2.22 -9.42
CA VAL A 56 -1.27 1.46 -8.17
C VAL A 56 -2.04 0.15 -8.18
N LEU A 57 -3.32 0.20 -8.58
CA LEU A 57 -4.18 -0.97 -8.66
C LEU A 57 -3.66 -1.98 -9.68
N ARG A 58 -3.24 -1.50 -10.86
CA ARG A 58 -2.65 -2.37 -11.90
C ARG A 58 -1.40 -3.06 -11.40
N HIS A 59 -0.48 -2.30 -10.80
CA HIS A 59 0.76 -2.84 -10.26
C HIS A 59 0.48 -3.86 -9.14
N ALA A 60 -0.45 -3.59 -8.22
CA ALA A 60 -0.86 -4.57 -7.22
C ALA A 60 -1.41 -5.86 -7.86
N LEU A 61 -2.26 -5.74 -8.89
CA LEU A 61 -2.83 -6.91 -9.58
C LEU A 61 -1.79 -7.75 -10.32
N GLU A 62 -0.73 -7.13 -10.83
CA GLU A 62 0.39 -7.80 -11.50
C GLU A 62 1.36 -8.49 -10.51
N HIS A 63 1.42 -8.02 -9.26
CA HIS A 63 2.39 -8.48 -8.28
C HIS A 63 1.76 -9.16 -7.05
N ASP A 64 1.65 -8.48 -5.90
CA ASP A 64 1.27 -9.09 -4.61
C ASP A 64 -0.21 -8.96 -4.24
N GLY A 65 -0.99 -8.18 -4.99
CA GLY A 65 -2.43 -8.07 -4.81
C GLY A 65 -2.89 -7.20 -3.63
N VAL A 66 -2.00 -6.47 -2.96
CA VAL A 66 -2.39 -5.59 -1.84
C VAL A 66 -2.23 -4.12 -2.21
N VAL A 67 -3.25 -3.32 -1.85
CA VAL A 67 -3.22 -1.86 -1.93
C VAL A 67 -3.39 -1.28 -0.53
N SER A 68 -2.50 -0.36 -0.14
CA SER A 68 -2.64 0.46 1.05
C SER A 68 -3.06 1.87 0.69
N GLY A 69 -3.87 2.50 1.54
CA GLY A 69 -4.23 3.91 1.45
C GLY A 69 -3.99 4.61 2.78
N VAL A 70 -3.24 5.71 2.76
CA VAL A 70 -2.95 6.54 3.94
C VAL A 70 -3.33 7.98 3.67
N ARG A 71 -4.18 8.55 4.51
CA ARG A 71 -4.54 9.97 4.48
C ARG A 71 -3.43 10.78 5.13
N GLY A 72 -2.84 11.69 4.37
CA GLY A 72 -1.87 12.66 4.87
C GLY A 72 -2.53 13.80 5.65
N THR A 73 -1.68 14.62 6.26
CA THR A 73 -2.08 15.86 6.95
C THR A 73 -2.69 16.90 6.01
N ASP A 74 -2.34 16.83 4.72
CA ASP A 74 -2.92 17.59 3.62
C ASP A 74 -4.34 17.12 3.22
N GLY A 75 -4.87 16.09 3.90
CA GLY A 75 -6.18 15.50 3.61
C GLY A 75 -6.20 14.62 2.35
N ARG A 76 -5.09 14.53 1.60
CA ARG A 76 -4.97 13.71 0.40
C ARG A 76 -4.65 12.26 0.79
N VAL A 77 -5.25 11.31 0.09
CA VAL A 77 -4.95 9.88 0.31
C VAL A 77 -3.87 9.44 -0.66
N ARG A 78 -2.76 8.96 -0.12
CA ARG A 78 -1.67 8.35 -0.87
C ARG A 78 -1.95 6.85 -0.96
N PHE A 79 -2.11 6.36 -2.18
CA PHE A 79 -2.27 4.94 -2.46
C PHE A 79 -0.92 4.33 -2.82
N THR A 80 -0.66 3.13 -2.34
CA THR A 80 0.56 2.39 -2.65
C THR A 80 0.23 0.91 -2.84
N SER A 81 0.92 0.26 -3.78
CA SER A 81 0.94 -1.19 -3.85
C SER A 81 1.82 -1.71 -2.73
N CYS A 82 1.44 -2.84 -2.16
CA CYS A 82 2.13 -3.41 -1.02
C CYS A 82 2.23 -4.91 -1.11
N ARG A 83 3.14 -5.45 -0.32
CA ARG A 83 3.26 -6.88 -0.06
C ARG A 83 2.94 -7.16 1.39
N LEU A 84 2.19 -8.22 1.62
CA LEU A 84 1.84 -8.70 2.96
C LEU A 84 2.87 -9.73 3.43
N PHE A 85 3.33 -9.56 4.67
CA PHE A 85 4.26 -10.44 5.37
C PHE A 85 3.66 -10.91 6.68
N THR A 86 4.07 -12.08 7.13
CA THR A 86 3.71 -12.62 8.45
C THR A 86 4.68 -12.15 9.54
N ASP A 87 5.89 -11.74 9.16
CA ASP A 87 6.93 -11.27 10.07
C ASP A 87 7.46 -9.88 9.69
N VAL A 88 7.82 -9.11 10.70
CA VAL A 88 8.31 -7.72 10.53
C VAL A 88 9.70 -7.67 9.91
N HIS A 89 10.54 -8.67 10.16
CA HIS A 89 11.92 -8.67 9.71
C HIS A 89 12.00 -8.72 8.17
N ASN A 90 11.32 -9.69 7.55
CA ASN A 90 11.26 -9.82 6.10
C ASN A 90 10.58 -8.61 5.43
N ALA A 91 9.55 -8.05 6.09
CA ALA A 91 8.91 -6.83 5.62
C ALA A 91 9.89 -5.65 5.56
N LEU A 92 10.71 -5.46 6.60
CA LEU A 92 11.72 -4.41 6.66
C LEU A 92 12.85 -4.63 5.63
N VAL A 93 13.33 -5.86 5.47
CA VAL A 93 14.33 -6.20 4.45
C VAL A 93 13.82 -5.87 3.05
N PHE A 94 12.58 -6.25 2.75
CA PHE A 94 11.94 -5.92 1.49
C PHE A 94 11.77 -4.41 1.31
N ALA A 95 11.21 -3.71 2.30
CA ALA A 95 11.02 -2.26 2.25
C ALA A 95 12.33 -1.51 2.03
N ARG A 96 13.42 -1.96 2.66
CA ARG A 96 14.77 -1.42 2.45
C ARG A 96 15.24 -1.60 1.01
N ALA A 97 15.07 -2.78 0.44
CA ALA A 97 15.40 -3.04 -0.97
C ALA A 97 14.58 -2.14 -1.92
N GLN A 98 13.34 -1.83 -1.55
CA GLN A 98 12.43 -0.96 -2.29
C GLN A 98 12.62 0.54 -1.99
N ARG A 99 13.56 0.89 -1.09
CA ARG A 99 13.85 2.24 -0.58
C ARG A 99 12.62 2.93 0.00
N GLN A 100 11.81 2.18 0.72
CA GLN A 100 10.65 2.69 1.42
C GLN A 100 11.01 3.06 2.86
N PRO A 101 10.49 4.18 3.38
CA PRO A 101 10.90 4.69 4.69
C PRO A 101 10.28 3.91 5.86
N ALA A 102 9.20 3.17 5.64
CA ALA A 102 8.48 2.47 6.69
C ALA A 102 7.63 1.32 6.15
N VAL A 103 7.25 0.42 7.07
CA VAL A 103 6.21 -0.60 6.89
C VAL A 103 5.12 -0.42 7.95
N TYR A 104 3.93 -0.95 7.73
CA TYR A 104 2.86 -0.89 8.73
C TYR A 104 2.52 -2.28 9.26
N ASN A 105 2.59 -2.44 10.59
CA ASN A 105 2.31 -3.68 11.29
C ASN A 105 0.87 -3.66 11.82
N TRP A 106 -0.04 -4.35 11.14
CA TRP A 106 -1.44 -4.48 11.56
C TRP A 106 -1.62 -5.31 12.83
N ASN A 107 -0.67 -6.19 13.17
CA ASN A 107 -0.78 -6.98 14.41
C ASN A 107 -0.61 -6.11 15.66
N ARG A 108 0.08 -4.97 15.54
CA ARG A 108 0.36 -4.04 16.65
C ARG A 108 -0.18 -2.63 16.40
N GLU A 109 -0.84 -2.43 15.27
CA GLU A 109 -1.34 -1.15 14.79
C GLU A 109 -0.29 -0.03 14.82
N GLU A 110 0.94 -0.35 14.40
CA GLU A 110 2.08 0.57 14.46
C GLU A 110 2.81 0.68 13.12
N GLU A 111 3.42 1.84 12.89
CA GLU A 111 4.35 2.05 11.77
C GLU A 111 5.78 1.79 12.25
N VAL A 112 6.51 0.97 11.49
CA VAL A 112 7.89 0.60 11.81
C VAL A 112 8.80 1.21 10.76
N VAL A 113 9.70 2.10 11.21
CA VAL A 113 10.64 2.81 10.34
C VAL A 113 11.73 1.86 9.85
N VAL A 114 12.08 1.99 8.57
CA VAL A 114 13.19 1.26 7.97
C VAL A 114 14.48 2.05 8.19
N GLU A 115 15.38 1.51 9.02
CA GLU A 115 16.67 2.13 9.29
C GLU A 115 17.52 2.27 8.04
N GLY A 116 18.15 3.44 7.86
CA GLY A 116 19.06 3.72 6.75
C GLY A 116 18.38 4.17 5.45
N VAL A 117 17.05 4.36 5.45
CA VAL A 117 16.33 5.05 4.37
C VAL A 117 15.95 6.43 4.90
N ALA A 118 16.57 7.50 4.36
CA ALA A 118 16.26 8.86 4.78
C ALA A 118 14.80 9.19 4.48
N GLN A 119 14.07 9.68 5.48
CA GLN A 119 12.75 10.29 5.25
C GLN A 119 12.98 11.60 4.51
N ALA A 120 12.56 11.69 3.25
CA ALA A 120 12.51 12.96 2.54
C ALA A 120 11.43 13.81 3.22
N HIS A 121 11.88 14.81 3.98
CA HIS A 121 11.07 15.85 4.59
C HIS A 121 10.59 16.87 3.56
#